data_AF-A0A956I9K0-F1
#
_entry.id   AF-A0A956I9K0-F1
#
_cell.length_a   1.000
_cell.length_b   1.000
_cell.length_c   1.000
_cell.angle_alpha   90.00
_cell.angle_beta   90.00
_cell.angle_gamma   90.00
#
_symmetry.space_group_name_H-M   'P 1'
#
loop_
_entity.id
_entity.type
_entity.pdbx_description
1 polymer ?
#
loop_
_entity_poly.entity_id
_entity_poly.type
_entity_poly.pdbx_seq_one_letter_code
_entity_poly.pdbx_strand_id
1 'polypeptide(L)'
;MRRGCVVGVVGLLCAWTAKAQPPVAPEASELEATSETTEAPVTQPAAATRPRPLAITISGAASLGAYEAGYVHYVVETLRGSGTIEPEAFVGTSAGSVNALLGVLSSCMGPAHDPRTSLFWRTWMPIGAEGLHDPERTSPIALFNRGRFDEAAAPLEQLFAHGLPETCDRLLGAAITRVRPETLAGGSALAMPRMAERFLLRVRGRGVGTPIEVSNHRLPRLDLPRLAVEGEGARPFEAVRDLLFASSAFP
;
A
#
# COMPACT_ATOMS: atom_id res chain seq x y z
N MET A 1 15.53 38.03 46.36
CA MET A 1 16.32 36.80 46.61
C MET A 1 16.64 36.15 45.27
N ARG A 2 17.92 36.06 44.95
CA ARG A 2 18.46 35.42 43.75
C ARG A 2 18.40 33.90 43.89
N ARG A 3 18.12 33.19 42.79
CA ARG A 3 18.86 31.99 42.36
C ARG A 3 18.42 31.64 40.93
N GLY A 4 19.32 31.90 39.99
CA GLY A 4 19.21 31.44 38.62
C GLY A 4 19.60 29.97 38.51
N CYS A 5 19.03 29.29 37.52
CA CYS A 5 19.50 28.00 37.05
C CYS A 5 19.87 28.17 35.58
N VAL A 6 21.18 28.19 35.33
CA VAL A 6 21.79 28.16 34.01
C VAL A 6 21.93 26.69 33.65
N VAL A 7 21.23 26.22 32.63
CA VAL A 7 21.48 24.90 32.04
C VAL A 7 22.44 25.10 30.88
N GLY A 8 23.69 24.65 31.10
CA GLY A 8 24.78 24.75 30.14
C GLY A 8 24.58 23.80 28.97
N VAL A 9 24.71 24.36 27.77
CA VAL A 9 24.93 23.65 26.51
C VAL A 9 26.38 23.19 26.49
N VAL A 10 26.63 21.88 26.42
CA VAL A 10 27.96 21.32 26.12
C VAL A 10 27.85 20.62 24.78
N GLY A 11 28.46 21.24 23.76
CA GLY A 11 28.67 20.65 22.46
C GLY A 11 29.87 19.70 22.50
N LEU A 12 29.74 18.57 21.81
CA LEU A 12 30.88 17.82 21.29
C LEU A 12 30.75 17.76 19.77
N LEU A 13 31.47 18.67 19.11
CA LEU A 13 31.75 18.60 17.67
C LEU A 13 33.04 17.77 17.51
N CYS A 14 32.90 16.50 17.11
CA CYS A 14 34.02 15.73 16.60
C CYS A 14 34.30 16.15 15.16
N ALA A 15 35.23 17.09 14.99
CA ALA A 15 35.81 17.43 13.69
C ALA A 15 36.73 16.30 13.23
N TRP A 16 36.27 15.53 12.24
CA TRP A 16 37.12 14.61 11.48
C TRP A 16 37.85 15.41 10.40
N THR A 17 39.15 15.62 10.57
CA THR A 17 40.03 16.20 9.56
C THR A 17 40.56 15.07 8.66
N ALA A 18 39.87 14.82 7.55
CA ALA A 18 40.40 13.99 6.47
C ALA A 18 41.53 14.76 5.76
N LYS A 19 42.78 14.29 5.90
CA LYS A 19 43.91 14.75 5.09
C LYS A 19 43.70 14.26 3.65
N ALA A 20 43.43 15.18 2.74
CA ALA A 20 43.41 14.94 1.31
C ALA A 20 44.83 14.62 0.82
N GLN A 21 44.99 13.47 0.15
CA GLN A 21 46.22 13.05 -0.50
C GLN A 21 46.17 13.51 -1.97
N PRO A 22 47.21 14.19 -2.48
CA PRO A 22 47.19 14.70 -3.85
C PRO A 22 47.25 13.54 -4.86
N PRO A 23 46.61 13.68 -6.04
CA PRO A 23 46.56 12.65 -7.06
C PRO A 23 47.94 12.45 -7.70
N VAL A 24 48.40 11.20 -7.71
CA VAL A 24 49.58 10.77 -8.47
C VAL A 24 49.12 10.47 -9.90
N ALA A 25 49.65 11.22 -10.86
CA ALA A 25 49.44 10.98 -12.29
C ALA A 25 50.25 9.75 -12.75
N PRO A 26 49.64 8.76 -13.43
CA PRO A 26 50.40 7.74 -14.12
C PRO A 26 50.86 8.24 -15.50
N GLU A 27 52.14 7.96 -15.77
CA GLU A 27 52.87 8.19 -17.01
C GLU A 27 52.16 7.61 -18.24
N ALA A 28 52.26 8.34 -19.34
CA ALA A 28 51.90 7.87 -20.67
C ALA A 28 52.90 6.80 -21.12
N SER A 29 52.44 5.55 -21.20
CA SER A 29 53.14 4.48 -21.92
C SER A 29 52.55 4.36 -23.31
N GLU A 30 53.36 4.68 -24.33
CA GLU A 30 53.15 4.25 -25.70
C GLU A 30 53.05 2.72 -25.73
N LEU A 31 51.99 2.21 -26.36
CA LEU A 31 51.85 0.80 -26.72
C LEU A 31 51.34 0.72 -28.15
N GLU A 32 52.17 0.05 -28.95
CA GLU A 32 52.09 -0.12 -30.39
C GLU A 32 50.78 -0.78 -30.84
N ALA A 33 50.26 -0.29 -31.96
CA ALA A 33 49.13 -0.86 -32.66
C ALA A 33 49.49 -2.24 -33.23
N THR A 34 48.95 -3.30 -32.62
CA THR A 34 48.83 -4.63 -33.24
C THR A 34 47.36 -4.86 -33.58
N SER A 35 47.09 -4.86 -34.88
CA SER A 35 45.77 -5.08 -35.46
C SER A 35 45.40 -6.57 -35.40
N GLU A 36 44.85 -7.03 -34.27
CA GLU A 36 44.10 -8.28 -34.22
C GLU A 36 42.62 -8.00 -34.46
N THR A 37 42.10 -8.54 -35.56
CA THR A 37 40.67 -8.55 -35.88
C THR A 37 39.96 -9.44 -34.85
N THR A 38 39.58 -8.86 -33.72
CA THR A 38 38.74 -9.50 -32.70
C THR A 38 37.31 -9.52 -33.23
N GLU A 39 36.88 -10.69 -33.70
CA GLU A 39 35.48 -10.98 -33.98
C GLU A 39 34.69 -10.73 -32.68
N ALA A 40 33.82 -9.73 -32.68
CA ALA A 40 33.11 -9.29 -31.50
C ALA A 40 32.31 -10.47 -30.92
N PRO A 41 32.43 -10.79 -29.61
CA PRO A 41 31.58 -11.79 -29.00
C PRO A 41 30.14 -11.32 -29.18
N VAL A 42 29.31 -12.18 -29.78
CA VAL A 42 27.87 -11.96 -29.87
C VAL A 42 27.35 -11.89 -28.44
N THR A 43 27.20 -10.67 -27.93
CA THR A 43 26.64 -10.40 -26.61
C THR A 43 25.20 -10.90 -26.63
N GLN A 44 24.97 -12.11 -26.12
CA GLN A 44 23.63 -12.57 -25.80
C GLN A 44 22.99 -11.52 -24.89
N PRO A 45 21.79 -11.01 -25.22
CA PRO A 45 21.10 -10.08 -24.33
C PRO A 45 20.96 -10.75 -22.96
N ALA A 46 21.53 -10.13 -21.93
CA ALA A 46 21.36 -10.59 -20.56
C ALA A 46 19.87 -10.74 -20.30
N ALA A 47 19.43 -11.93 -19.91
CA ALA A 47 18.03 -12.19 -19.61
C ALA A 47 17.55 -11.16 -18.59
N ALA A 48 16.55 -10.36 -18.96
CA ALA A 48 15.97 -9.36 -18.09
C ALA A 48 15.52 -10.05 -16.80
N THR A 49 16.15 -9.70 -15.67
CA THR A 49 15.80 -10.29 -14.38
C THR A 49 14.41 -9.78 -14.01
N ARG A 50 13.44 -10.69 -13.92
CA ARG A 50 12.07 -10.32 -13.50
C ARG A 50 12.12 -9.74 -12.08
N PRO A 51 11.39 -8.63 -11.80
CA PRO A 51 11.29 -8.09 -10.45
C PRO A 51 10.80 -9.16 -9.47
N ARG A 52 11.33 -9.12 -8.24
CA ARG A 52 10.87 -10.02 -7.18
C ARG A 52 9.53 -9.51 -6.64
N PRO A 53 8.52 -10.39 -6.51
CA PRO A 53 7.23 -9.98 -5.97
C PRO A 53 7.33 -9.67 -4.48
N LEU A 54 6.60 -8.65 -4.04
CA LEU A 54 6.48 -8.24 -2.65
C LEU A 54 5.00 -8.15 -2.25
N ALA A 55 4.67 -8.77 -1.12
CA ALA A 55 3.39 -8.57 -0.44
C ALA A 55 3.58 -7.62 0.74
N ILE A 56 2.75 -6.59 0.81
CA ILE A 56 2.76 -5.57 1.86
C ILE A 56 1.54 -5.80 2.76
N THR A 57 1.77 -6.10 4.03
CA THR A 57 0.71 -6.27 5.03
C THR A 57 0.63 -5.05 5.94
N ILE A 58 -0.57 -4.48 6.09
CA ILE A 58 -0.80 -3.23 6.80
C ILE A 58 -1.75 -3.53 7.97
N SER A 59 -1.28 -3.24 9.19
CA SER A 59 -2.07 -3.46 10.40
C SER A 59 -3.26 -2.51 10.47
N GLY A 60 -4.24 -2.83 11.31
CA GLY A 60 -5.31 -1.88 11.64
C GLY A 60 -4.89 -0.96 12.76
N ALA A 61 -5.14 0.35 12.60
CA ALA A 61 -4.79 1.33 13.62
C ALA A 61 -5.87 2.41 13.86
N ALA A 62 -7.14 2.13 13.54
CA ALA A 62 -8.26 3.08 13.68
C ALA A 62 -7.91 4.49 13.14
N SER A 63 -7.88 5.51 14.01
CA SER A 63 -7.54 6.89 13.64
C SER A 63 -6.05 7.11 13.30
N LEU A 64 -5.14 6.22 13.69
CA LEU A 64 -3.74 6.24 13.24
C LEU A 64 -3.59 5.79 11.78
N GLY A 65 -4.67 5.37 11.12
CA GLY A 65 -4.69 5.05 9.69
C GLY A 65 -4.11 6.17 8.82
N ALA A 66 -4.30 7.44 9.21
CA ALA A 66 -3.72 8.59 8.51
C ALA A 66 -2.19 8.65 8.61
N TYR A 67 -1.62 8.27 9.77
CA TYR A 67 -0.16 8.16 9.94
C TYR A 67 0.38 6.99 9.10
N GLU A 68 -0.27 5.83 9.17
CA GLU A 68 0.09 4.67 8.36
C GLU A 68 0.03 4.99 6.86
N ALA A 69 -0.95 5.78 6.42
CA ALA A 69 -1.12 6.19 5.04
C ALA A 69 0.10 6.95 4.50
N GLY A 70 0.67 7.86 5.29
CA GLY A 70 1.89 8.57 4.94
C GLY A 70 3.08 7.62 4.78
N TYR A 71 3.23 6.64 5.68
CA TYR A 71 4.29 5.64 5.57
C TYR A 71 4.12 4.76 4.32
N VAL A 72 2.91 4.25 4.07
CA VAL A 72 2.62 3.42 2.89
C VAL A 72 2.83 4.20 1.59
N HIS A 73 2.50 5.49 1.55
CA HIS A 73 2.82 6.36 0.41
C HIS A 73 4.32 6.32 0.08
N TYR A 74 5.19 6.56 1.05
CA TYR A 74 6.64 6.53 0.82
C TYR A 74 7.15 5.16 0.42
N VAL A 75 6.59 4.08 0.97
CA VAL A 75 6.93 2.71 0.54
C VAL A 75 6.57 2.51 -0.93
N VAL A 76 5.37 2.89 -1.36
CA VAL A 76 4.92 2.77 -2.76
C VAL A 76 5.79 3.61 -3.69
N GLU A 77 6.10 4.86 -3.34
CA GLU A 77 6.97 5.71 -4.16
C GLU A 77 8.41 5.21 -4.20
N THR A 78 8.93 4.62 -3.12
CA THR A 78 10.30 4.06 -3.09
C THR A 78 10.43 2.81 -3.94
N LEU A 79 9.40 1.94 -3.95
CA LEU A 79 9.40 0.73 -4.76
C LEU A 79 9.22 1.04 -6.25
N ARG A 80 8.68 2.22 -6.57
CA ARG A 80 8.44 2.66 -7.94
C ARG A 80 9.75 2.83 -8.69
N GLY A 81 9.85 2.18 -9.85
CA GLY A 81 11.05 2.26 -10.67
C GLY A 81 12.26 1.53 -10.08
N SER A 82 12.11 0.77 -8.98
CA SER A 82 13.21 -0.03 -8.40
C SER A 82 13.77 -1.07 -9.37
N GLY A 83 12.97 -1.49 -10.36
CA GLY A 83 13.28 -2.51 -11.36
C GLY A 83 13.55 -3.91 -10.81
N THR A 84 13.60 -4.06 -9.49
CA THR A 84 14.10 -5.26 -8.80
C THR A 84 13.09 -5.83 -7.81
N ILE A 85 12.14 -5.01 -7.35
CA ILE A 85 11.06 -5.39 -6.45
C ILE A 85 9.76 -4.80 -6.99
N GLU A 86 8.72 -5.63 -7.10
CA GLU A 86 7.39 -5.20 -7.52
C GLU A 86 6.37 -5.49 -6.41
N PRO A 87 5.62 -4.48 -5.92
CA PRO A 87 4.54 -4.72 -4.99
C PRO A 87 3.39 -5.42 -5.73
N GLU A 88 3.24 -6.73 -5.50
CA GLU A 88 2.21 -7.55 -6.15
C GLU A 88 0.92 -7.55 -5.33
N ALA A 89 1.02 -7.48 -4.00
CA ALA A 89 -0.11 -7.60 -3.10
C ALA A 89 -0.08 -6.56 -1.98
N PHE A 90 -1.23 -6.01 -1.66
CA PHE A 90 -1.47 -5.20 -0.46
C PHE A 90 -2.59 -5.84 0.34
N VAL A 91 -2.33 -6.11 1.61
CA VAL A 91 -3.28 -6.77 2.50
C VAL A 91 -3.43 -5.93 3.75
N GLY A 92 -4.65 -5.72 4.24
CA GLY A 92 -4.83 -4.98 5.47
C GLY A 92 -6.07 -5.32 6.27
N THR A 93 -6.12 -4.80 7.49
CA THR A 93 -7.25 -4.93 8.40
C THR A 93 -7.66 -3.57 8.94
N SER A 94 -8.95 -3.35 9.14
CA SER A 94 -9.48 -2.06 9.57
C SER A 94 -8.99 -0.88 8.72
N ALA A 95 -8.50 0.21 9.31
CA ALA A 95 -7.87 1.33 8.60
C ALA A 95 -6.75 0.88 7.64
N GLY A 96 -6.04 -0.20 7.98
CA GLY A 96 -5.04 -0.82 7.12
C GLY A 96 -5.61 -1.39 5.82
N SER A 97 -6.86 -1.85 5.81
CA SER A 97 -7.51 -2.32 4.58
C SER A 97 -7.83 -1.18 3.62
N VAL A 98 -8.16 0.01 4.14
CA VAL A 98 -8.27 1.23 3.34
C VAL A 98 -6.91 1.55 2.74
N ASN A 99 -5.86 1.57 3.55
CA ASN A 99 -4.48 1.80 3.08
C ASN A 99 -4.00 0.73 2.09
N ALA A 100 -4.48 -0.51 2.20
CA ALA A 100 -4.19 -1.57 1.23
C ALA A 100 -4.81 -1.26 -0.14
N LEU A 101 -6.07 -0.82 -0.18
CA LEU A 101 -6.70 -0.36 -1.42
C LEU A 101 -5.95 0.85 -2.00
N LEU A 102 -5.64 1.85 -1.18
CA LEU A 102 -4.88 3.03 -1.63
C LEU A 102 -3.50 2.66 -2.15
N GLY A 103 -2.84 1.65 -1.54
CA GLY A 103 -1.59 1.07 -2.00
C GLY A 103 -1.69 0.43 -3.38
N VAL A 104 -2.70 -0.42 -3.59
CA VAL A 104 -3.01 -1.01 -4.91
C VAL A 104 -3.15 0.09 -5.96
N LEU A 105 -4.05 1.04 -5.73
CA LEU A 105 -4.36 2.10 -6.69
C LEU A 105 -3.13 2.98 -6.96
N SER A 106 -2.46 3.45 -5.90
CA SER A 106 -1.30 4.33 -6.03
C SER A 106 -0.13 3.65 -6.74
N SER A 107 0.08 2.35 -6.52
CA SER A 107 1.14 1.57 -7.18
C SER A 107 0.96 1.45 -8.70
N CYS A 108 -0.26 1.68 -9.19
CA CYS A 108 -0.62 1.64 -10.61
C CYS A 108 -0.70 3.02 -11.27
N MET A 109 -0.55 4.11 -10.51
CA MET A 109 -0.63 5.49 -11.01
C MET A 109 0.77 6.08 -11.23
N GLY A 110 0.84 7.28 -11.82
CA GLY A 110 2.08 8.07 -11.93
C GLY A 110 2.55 8.66 -10.58
N PRO A 111 3.84 9.04 -10.45
CA PRO A 111 4.43 9.45 -9.16
C PRO A 111 3.72 10.68 -8.59
N ALA A 112 3.52 10.69 -7.27
CA ALA A 112 2.97 11.82 -6.55
C ALA A 112 4.10 12.56 -5.80
N HIS A 113 4.80 13.45 -6.52
CA HIS A 113 5.97 14.15 -5.98
C HIS A 113 5.66 15.06 -4.78
N ASP A 114 4.46 15.65 -4.73
CA ASP A 114 3.94 16.30 -3.52
C ASP A 114 3.08 15.29 -2.75
N PRO A 115 3.48 14.84 -1.54
CA PRO A 115 2.69 13.91 -0.75
C PRO A 115 1.26 14.38 -0.48
N ARG A 116 1.00 15.70 -0.50
CA ARG A 116 -0.34 16.28 -0.30
C ARG A 116 -1.28 16.05 -1.48
N THR A 117 -0.73 15.68 -2.63
CA THR A 117 -1.50 15.31 -3.83
C THR A 117 -1.72 13.80 -3.95
N SER A 118 -1.06 12.99 -3.09
CA SER A 118 -1.22 11.55 -3.06
C SER A 118 -2.65 11.13 -2.71
N LEU A 119 -3.07 9.95 -3.17
CA LEU A 119 -4.36 9.37 -2.78
C LEU A 119 -4.45 9.21 -1.26
N PHE A 120 -3.36 8.81 -0.61
CA PHE A 120 -3.27 8.67 0.84
C PHE A 120 -3.65 9.95 1.58
N TRP A 121 -3.03 11.08 1.20
CA TRP A 121 -3.35 12.37 1.81
C TRP A 121 -4.78 12.81 1.49
N ARG A 122 -5.19 12.71 0.22
CA ARG A 122 -6.52 13.15 -0.22
C ARG A 122 -7.66 12.32 0.39
N THR A 123 -7.42 11.07 0.76
CA THR A 123 -8.40 10.23 1.45
C THR A 123 -8.42 10.51 2.95
N TRP A 124 -7.27 10.56 3.64
CA TRP A 124 -7.24 10.62 5.10
C TRP A 124 -7.35 12.02 5.69
N MET A 125 -6.79 13.03 5.03
CA MET A 125 -6.74 14.38 5.60
C MET A 125 -8.09 15.08 5.68
N PRO A 126 -9.01 14.95 4.70
CA PRO A 126 -10.34 15.53 4.82
C PRO A 126 -11.19 14.90 5.93
N ILE A 127 -10.90 13.64 6.31
CA ILE A 127 -11.61 12.95 7.38
C ILE A 127 -11.27 13.61 8.73
N GLY A 128 -9.98 13.79 9.03
CA GLY A 128 -9.51 14.47 10.26
C GLY A 128 -9.99 13.83 11.58
N ALA A 129 -9.49 14.30 12.72
CA ALA A 129 -9.97 13.83 14.02
C ALA A 129 -11.41 14.31 14.31
N GLU A 130 -11.73 15.53 13.86
CA GLU A 130 -13.03 16.18 14.05
C GLU A 130 -14.14 15.53 13.21
N GLY A 131 -13.82 15.03 12.02
CA GLY A 131 -14.79 14.33 11.18
C GLY A 131 -15.00 12.87 11.60
N LEU A 132 -14.05 12.28 12.32
CA LEU A 132 -14.18 10.93 12.86
C LEU A 132 -15.12 10.88 14.06
N HIS A 133 -15.16 11.89 14.93
CA HIS A 133 -16.03 11.89 16.10
C HIS A 133 -17.14 12.93 15.98
N ASP A 134 -18.36 12.45 15.78
CA ASP A 134 -19.58 13.26 15.79
C ASP A 134 -20.44 12.85 16.99
N PRO A 135 -20.55 13.65 18.05
CA PRO A 135 -21.27 13.26 19.26
C PRO A 135 -22.76 13.02 19.03
N GLU A 136 -23.35 13.53 17.95
CA GLU A 136 -24.76 13.27 17.59
C GLU A 136 -24.94 11.95 16.82
N ARG A 137 -23.86 11.41 16.24
CA ARG A 137 -23.87 10.20 15.40
C ARG A 137 -23.00 9.06 15.91
N THR A 138 -22.39 9.23 17.08
CA THR A 138 -21.55 8.23 17.73
C THR A 138 -22.27 7.63 18.95
N SER A 139 -21.85 6.44 19.36
CA SER A 139 -22.41 5.74 20.52
C SER A 139 -21.29 5.08 21.34
N PRO A 140 -21.58 4.56 22.56
CA PRO A 140 -20.57 3.86 23.36
C PRO A 140 -19.92 2.66 22.66
N ILE A 141 -20.58 2.09 21.65
CA ILE A 141 -20.07 0.96 20.86
C ILE A 141 -19.63 1.37 19.44
N ALA A 142 -19.75 2.65 19.09
CA ALA A 142 -19.51 3.22 17.77
C ALA A 142 -18.91 4.63 17.91
N LEU A 143 -17.62 4.71 18.27
CA LEU A 143 -16.98 5.99 18.56
C LEU A 143 -16.67 6.84 17.32
N PHE A 144 -16.79 6.25 16.13
CA PHE A 144 -16.43 6.89 14.87
C PHE A 144 -17.61 6.94 13.89
N ASN A 145 -17.78 8.10 13.25
CA ASN A 145 -18.82 8.36 12.26
C ASN A 145 -18.39 7.92 10.85
N ARG A 146 -19.22 7.10 10.20
CA ARG A 146 -19.00 6.61 8.82
C ARG A 146 -19.17 7.67 7.74
N GLY A 147 -19.97 8.71 7.95
CA GLY A 147 -20.38 9.63 6.89
C GLY A 147 -19.21 10.35 6.19
N ARG A 148 -18.12 10.64 6.91
CA ARG A 148 -16.92 11.24 6.33
C ARG A 148 -16.12 10.27 5.46
N PHE A 149 -16.21 8.97 5.72
CA PHE A 149 -15.62 7.98 4.84
C PHE A 149 -16.40 7.84 3.53
N ASP A 150 -17.73 8.00 3.55
CA ASP A 150 -18.53 8.01 2.32
C ASP A 150 -18.15 9.18 1.41
N GLU A 151 -17.95 10.37 1.99
CA GLU A 151 -17.43 11.54 1.26
C GLU A 151 -16.02 11.28 0.69
N ALA A 152 -15.15 10.64 1.48
CA ALA A 152 -13.80 10.26 1.05
C ALA A 152 -13.79 9.13 0.00
N ALA A 153 -14.87 8.36 -0.13
CA ALA A 153 -15.02 7.28 -1.11
C ALA A 153 -15.36 7.80 -2.51
N ALA A 154 -16.06 8.93 -2.64
CA ALA A 154 -16.50 9.45 -3.94
C ALA A 154 -15.34 9.68 -4.94
N PRO A 155 -14.18 10.26 -4.55
CA PRO A 155 -13.02 10.35 -5.44
C PRO A 155 -12.45 8.98 -5.85
N LEU A 156 -12.55 7.98 -4.98
CA LEU A 156 -12.11 6.61 -5.29
C LEU A 156 -13.07 5.94 -6.27
N GLU A 157 -14.38 6.18 -6.16
CA GLU A 157 -15.38 5.71 -7.11
C GLU A 157 -15.12 6.27 -8.51
N GLN A 158 -14.84 7.57 -8.59
CA GLN A 158 -14.48 8.22 -9.84
C GLN A 158 -13.21 7.63 -10.45
N LEU A 159 -12.20 7.32 -9.62
CA LEU A 159 -10.99 6.63 -10.08
C LEU A 159 -11.29 5.21 -10.59
N PHE A 160 -12.18 4.47 -9.90
CA PHE A 160 -12.64 3.16 -10.35
C PHE A 160 -13.33 3.24 -11.72
N ALA A 161 -14.18 4.24 -11.93
CA ALA A 161 -14.85 4.46 -13.21
C ALA A 161 -13.88 4.94 -14.30
N HIS A 162 -12.90 5.78 -13.95
CA HIS A 162 -11.89 6.29 -14.87
C HIS A 162 -10.91 5.21 -15.33
N GLY A 163 -10.68 4.17 -14.52
CA GLY A 163 -9.82 3.06 -14.87
C GLY A 163 -8.35 3.25 -14.48
N LEU A 164 -7.59 2.17 -14.70
CA LEU A 164 -6.14 2.11 -14.47
C LEU A 164 -5.44 1.64 -15.76
N PRO A 165 -4.14 1.92 -15.92
CA PRO A 165 -3.35 1.38 -17.04
C PRO A 165 -3.48 -0.14 -17.15
N GLU A 166 -3.48 -0.68 -18.36
CA GLU A 166 -3.59 -2.14 -18.61
C GLU A 166 -2.45 -2.95 -17.98
N THR A 167 -1.33 -2.30 -17.68
CA THR A 167 -0.19 -2.90 -16.98
C THR A 167 -0.44 -3.09 -15.48
N CYS A 168 -1.52 -2.54 -14.94
CA CYS A 168 -1.87 -2.70 -13.53
C CYS A 168 -2.52 -4.06 -13.28
N ASP A 169 -1.85 -4.90 -12.48
CA ASP A 169 -2.40 -6.14 -11.97
C ASP A 169 -1.90 -6.35 -10.54
N ARG A 170 -2.77 -6.22 -9.55
CA ARG A 170 -2.44 -6.24 -8.12
C ARG A 170 -3.44 -7.05 -7.32
N LEU A 171 -3.00 -7.59 -6.20
CA LEU A 171 -3.87 -8.25 -5.23
C LEU A 171 -4.22 -7.32 -4.07
N LEU A 172 -5.51 -7.30 -3.73
CA LEU A 172 -6.05 -6.63 -2.56
C LEU A 172 -6.55 -7.68 -1.56
N GLY A 173 -5.96 -7.72 -0.38
CA GLY A 173 -6.44 -8.55 0.72
C GLY A 173 -7.10 -7.72 1.82
N ALA A 174 -8.21 -8.22 2.36
CA ALA A 174 -8.83 -7.66 3.56
C ALA A 174 -9.34 -8.77 4.48
N ALA A 175 -9.31 -8.52 5.79
CA ALA A 175 -9.97 -9.39 6.75
C ALA A 175 -11.11 -8.67 7.45
N ILE A 176 -12.21 -9.38 7.70
CA ILE A 176 -13.37 -8.88 8.42
C ILE A 176 -13.68 -9.78 9.61
N THR A 177 -14.41 -9.22 10.57
CA THR A 177 -14.96 -9.98 11.70
C THR A 177 -16.45 -10.18 11.50
N ARG A 178 -16.91 -11.43 11.59
CA ARG A 178 -18.32 -11.79 11.51
C ARG A 178 -19.06 -11.27 12.74
N VAL A 179 -20.22 -10.69 12.53
CA VAL A 179 -21.19 -10.39 13.59
C VAL A 179 -21.68 -11.67 14.27
N ARG A 180 -21.90 -12.73 13.48
CA ARG A 180 -22.29 -14.07 13.98
C ARG A 180 -21.21 -15.08 13.59
N PRO A 181 -20.49 -15.66 14.57
CA PRO A 181 -19.46 -16.66 14.28
C PRO A 181 -20.02 -17.87 13.55
N GLU A 182 -19.21 -18.48 12.68
CA GLU A 182 -19.49 -19.81 12.16
C GLU A 182 -18.91 -20.86 13.09
N THR A 183 -19.67 -21.90 13.40
CA THR A 183 -19.14 -23.00 14.21
C THR A 183 -18.52 -24.04 13.30
N LEU A 184 -17.21 -24.24 13.40
CA LEU A 184 -16.54 -25.32 12.69
C LEU A 184 -16.88 -26.65 13.35
N ALA A 185 -17.22 -27.65 12.54
CA ALA A 185 -17.60 -28.97 13.03
C ALA A 185 -16.39 -29.67 13.69
N GLY A 186 -16.51 -29.96 14.98
CA GLY A 186 -15.51 -30.71 15.77
C GLY A 186 -16.12 -31.55 16.90
N GLY A 187 -17.44 -31.70 16.94
CA GLY A 187 -18.15 -32.22 18.13
C GLY A 187 -18.29 -31.16 19.23
N SER A 188 -19.05 -31.45 20.29
CA SER A 188 -19.35 -30.48 21.36
C SER A 188 -18.12 -30.01 22.15
N ALA A 189 -17.03 -30.80 22.14
CA ALA A 189 -15.79 -30.48 22.85
C ALA A 189 -14.77 -29.66 22.04
N LEU A 190 -14.91 -29.57 20.71
CA LEU A 190 -13.97 -28.88 19.81
C LEU A 190 -14.66 -27.88 18.87
N ALA A 191 -15.90 -27.49 19.18
CA ALA A 191 -16.61 -26.45 18.45
C ALA A 191 -15.87 -25.11 18.60
N MET A 192 -15.08 -24.75 17.59
CA MET A 192 -14.34 -23.49 17.58
C MET A 192 -15.11 -22.45 16.76
N PRO A 193 -15.38 -21.26 17.32
CA PRO A 193 -16.00 -20.17 16.58
C PRO A 193 -15.00 -19.61 15.57
N ARG A 194 -15.32 -19.69 14.29
CA ARG A 194 -14.66 -18.91 13.24
C ARG A 194 -15.31 -17.54 13.18
N MET A 195 -14.60 -16.54 13.70
CA MET A 195 -15.04 -15.14 13.65
C MET A 195 -14.44 -14.36 12.48
N ALA A 196 -13.26 -14.74 11.99
CA ALA A 196 -12.56 -14.01 10.95
C ALA A 196 -12.85 -14.58 9.56
N GLU A 197 -13.15 -13.70 8.61
CA GLU A 197 -13.19 -14.00 7.19
C GLU A 197 -12.10 -13.22 6.47
N ARG A 198 -11.51 -13.81 5.43
CA ARG A 198 -10.41 -13.23 4.66
C ARG A 198 -10.77 -13.22 3.19
N PHE A 199 -10.69 -12.06 2.57
CA PHE A 199 -10.96 -11.87 1.15
C PHE A 199 -9.64 -11.57 0.44
N LEU A 200 -9.51 -12.11 -0.76
CA LEU A 200 -8.41 -11.79 -1.66
C LEU A 200 -8.99 -11.52 -3.04
N LEU A 201 -8.83 -10.29 -3.49
CA LEU A 201 -9.35 -9.78 -4.75
C LEU A 201 -8.19 -9.47 -5.68
N ARG A 202 -8.40 -9.68 -6.97
CA ARG A 202 -7.49 -9.23 -8.02
C ARG A 202 -8.05 -7.96 -8.63
N VAL A 203 -7.23 -6.92 -8.65
CA VAL A 203 -7.56 -5.60 -9.19
C VAL A 203 -6.74 -5.40 -10.45
N ARG A 204 -7.41 -5.21 -11.59
CA ARG A 204 -6.78 -5.05 -12.90
C ARG A 204 -7.22 -3.76 -13.58
N GLY A 205 -6.24 -3.08 -14.18
CA GLY A 205 -6.52 -2.01 -15.12
C GLY A 205 -6.92 -2.56 -16.48
N ARG A 206 -7.84 -1.87 -17.15
CA ARG A 206 -8.32 -2.20 -18.51
C ARG A 206 -8.10 -1.04 -19.48
N GLY A 207 -7.15 -0.16 -19.15
CA GLY A 207 -6.90 1.09 -19.85
C GLY A 207 -7.70 2.24 -19.25
N VAL A 208 -7.14 3.44 -19.38
CA VAL A 208 -7.80 4.69 -18.97
C VAL A 208 -9.05 4.89 -19.82
N GLY A 209 -10.16 5.23 -19.17
CA GLY A 209 -11.50 5.33 -19.75
C GLY A 209 -12.36 4.07 -19.57
N THR A 210 -11.75 2.95 -19.13
CA THR A 210 -12.47 1.69 -18.88
C THR A 210 -12.45 1.37 -17.39
N PRO A 211 -13.61 1.11 -16.75
CA PRO A 211 -13.64 0.86 -15.31
C PRO A 211 -12.71 -0.26 -14.86
N ILE A 212 -12.13 -0.12 -13.67
CA ILE A 212 -11.27 -1.13 -13.05
C ILE A 212 -12.01 -2.47 -12.96
N GLU A 213 -11.33 -3.56 -13.30
CA GLU A 213 -11.83 -4.91 -13.10
C GLU A 213 -11.44 -5.40 -11.70
N VAL A 214 -12.42 -5.94 -10.97
CA VAL A 214 -12.19 -6.62 -9.69
C VAL A 214 -12.76 -8.02 -9.79
N SER A 215 -11.96 -9.02 -9.44
CA SER A 215 -12.38 -10.43 -9.42
C SER A 215 -11.92 -11.12 -8.14
N ASN A 216 -12.59 -12.22 -7.78
CA ASN A 216 -12.17 -13.04 -6.65
C ASN A 216 -10.91 -13.82 -7.00
N HIS A 217 -9.81 -13.57 -6.27
CA HIS A 217 -8.58 -14.32 -6.48
C HIS A 217 -8.66 -15.69 -5.81
N ARG A 218 -8.28 -16.75 -6.54
CA ARG A 218 -8.32 -18.12 -6.04
C ARG A 218 -6.92 -18.61 -5.72
N LEU A 219 -6.76 -19.14 -4.51
CA LEU A 219 -5.54 -19.82 -4.10
C LEU A 219 -5.76 -21.33 -4.17
N PRO A 220 -4.87 -22.12 -4.79
CA PRO A 220 -5.08 -23.56 -4.98
C PRO A 220 -5.32 -24.37 -3.70
N ARG A 221 -4.90 -23.84 -2.54
CA ARG A 221 -4.95 -24.53 -1.24
C ARG A 221 -5.86 -23.88 -0.21
N LEU A 222 -6.53 -22.78 -0.57
CA LEU A 222 -7.38 -22.03 0.37
C LEU A 222 -8.71 -21.70 -0.31
N ASP A 223 -9.80 -22.17 0.28
CA ASP A 223 -11.15 -21.75 -0.09
C ASP A 223 -11.50 -20.48 0.68
N LEU A 224 -11.40 -19.34 -0.01
CA LEU A 224 -11.73 -18.03 0.55
C LEU A 224 -13.17 -17.65 0.19
N PRO A 225 -13.88 -16.93 1.08
CA PRO A 225 -15.18 -16.36 0.74
C PRO A 225 -15.08 -15.46 -0.50
N ARG A 226 -16.18 -15.41 -1.25
CA ARG A 226 -16.29 -14.62 -2.48
C ARG A 226 -17.11 -13.37 -2.25
N LEU A 227 -16.65 -12.27 -2.81
CA LEU A 227 -17.35 -11.00 -2.87
C LEU A 227 -18.14 -10.92 -4.19
N ALA A 228 -19.31 -10.28 -4.18
CA ALA A 228 -20.16 -10.10 -5.36
C ALA A 228 -19.63 -8.98 -6.28
N VAL A 229 -18.41 -9.16 -6.80
CA VAL A 229 -17.70 -8.23 -7.69
C VAL A 229 -17.76 -8.63 -9.17
N GLU A 230 -18.29 -9.82 -9.47
CA GLU A 230 -18.34 -10.39 -10.82
C GLU A 230 -19.80 -10.72 -11.20
N GLY A 231 -20.10 -10.70 -12.51
CA GLY A 231 -21.41 -11.05 -13.05
C GLY A 231 -22.26 -9.84 -13.49
N GLU A 232 -23.43 -10.13 -14.04
CA GLU A 232 -24.37 -9.11 -14.51
C GLU A 232 -24.89 -8.29 -13.32
N GLY A 233 -24.89 -6.95 -13.46
CA GLY A 233 -25.30 -6.03 -12.39
C GLY A 233 -24.32 -5.91 -11.23
N ALA A 234 -23.13 -6.52 -11.31
CA ALA A 234 -22.10 -6.36 -10.29
C ALA A 234 -21.71 -4.87 -10.14
N ARG A 235 -21.52 -4.44 -8.89
CA ARG A 235 -21.06 -3.10 -8.53
C ARG A 235 -19.74 -3.23 -7.77
N PRO A 236 -18.60 -3.41 -8.48
CA PRO A 236 -17.36 -3.84 -7.84
C PRO A 236 -16.83 -2.84 -6.81
N PHE A 237 -16.92 -1.54 -7.12
CA PHE A 237 -16.49 -0.50 -6.18
C PHE A 237 -17.29 -0.52 -4.88
N GLU A 238 -18.63 -0.61 -4.98
CA GLU A 238 -19.51 -0.68 -3.81
C GLU A 238 -19.22 -1.91 -2.97
N ALA A 239 -19.06 -3.08 -3.60
CA ALA A 239 -18.73 -4.30 -2.88
C ALA A 239 -17.36 -4.21 -2.17
N VAL A 240 -16.35 -3.61 -2.81
CA VAL A 240 -15.04 -3.35 -2.18
C VAL A 240 -15.18 -2.36 -1.03
N ARG A 241 -15.92 -1.26 -1.21
CA ARG A 241 -16.18 -0.28 -0.16
C ARG A 241 -16.84 -0.94 1.05
N ASP A 242 -17.86 -1.74 0.83
CA ASP A 242 -18.58 -2.46 1.88
C ASP A 242 -17.66 -3.45 2.62
N LEU A 243 -16.76 -4.13 1.90
CA LEU A 243 -15.71 -4.96 2.49
C LEU A 243 -14.76 -4.15 3.39
N LEU A 244 -14.33 -2.97 2.95
CA LEU A 244 -13.46 -2.09 3.75
C LEU A 244 -14.17 -1.55 5.00
N PHE A 245 -15.47 -1.25 4.90
CA PHE A 245 -16.29 -0.86 6.05
C PHE A 245 -16.49 -2.02 7.03
N ALA A 246 -16.78 -3.22 6.53
CA ALA A 246 -16.87 -4.41 7.37
C ALA A 246 -15.53 -4.74 8.08
N SER A 247 -14.40 -4.47 7.41
CA SER A 247 -13.05 -4.65 7.96
C SER A 247 -12.71 -3.62 9.05
N SER A 248 -13.20 -2.39 8.91
CA SER A 248 -12.89 -1.27 9.80
C SER A 248 -13.66 -1.23 11.10
N ALA A 249 -14.67 -2.09 11.25
CA ALA A 249 -15.49 -2.18 12.46
C ALA A 249 -16.08 -0.81 12.88
N PHE A 250 -16.15 0.15 11.95
CA PHE A 250 -17.04 1.31 12.05
C PHE A 250 -18.43 0.75 11.81
N PRO A 251 -19.37 0.69 12.77
CA PRO A 251 -20.74 0.23 12.57
C PRO A 251 -21.65 1.29 11.93
#